data_AF-A0A497E0Y6-F1
#
_entry.id   AF-A0A497E0Y6-F1
#
_cell.length_a   1.000
_cell.length_b   1.000
_cell.length_c   1.000
_cell.angle_alpha   90.00
_cell.angle_beta   90.00
_cell.angle_gamma   90.00
#
_symmetry.space_group_name_H-M   'P 1'
#
loop_
_entity.id
_entity.type
_entity.pdbx_description
1 polymer ?
#
loop_
_entity_poly.entity_id
_entity_poly.type
_entity_poly.pdbx_seq_one_letter_code
_entity_poly.pdbx_strand_id
1 'polypeptide(L)'
;MAGHLVKEIGTLLPPPAKVTGRDLARWRQERKERIAGRNPDWWARFGRVIEKYRKSIYAYKPNIFSLTRTAQGNFLVSSNREATNSKAVYWLLNSKGKVLAKIETKLWILGISPHFIFFGGLDKEELPFIKAWKRQGTEAEDLLSFQRK
;
A
#
# COMPACT_ATOMS: atom_id res chain seq x y z
N MET A 1 10.92 -3.35 -29.78
CA MET A 1 10.00 -4.43 -29.31
C MET A 1 8.76 -3.75 -28.75
N ALA A 2 7.61 -3.92 -29.40
CA ALA A 2 6.34 -3.41 -28.89
C ALA A 2 5.89 -4.33 -27.74
N GLY A 3 5.69 -3.78 -26.54
CA GLY A 3 5.13 -4.54 -25.42
C GLY A 3 3.67 -4.86 -25.73
N HIS A 4 3.29 -6.13 -25.60
CA HIS A 4 1.88 -6.53 -25.68
C HIS A 4 1.27 -6.51 -24.28
N LEU A 5 0.04 -5.99 -24.16
CA LEU A 5 -0.75 -6.11 -22.94
C LEU A 5 -1.02 -7.60 -22.72
N VAL A 6 -0.35 -8.20 -21.73
CA VAL A 6 -0.67 -9.55 -21.27
C VAL A 6 -2.05 -9.57 -20.64
N LYS A 7 -2.78 -10.68 -20.84
CA LYS A 7 -4.10 -10.91 -20.24
C LYS A 7 -4.05 -10.58 -18.75
N GLU A 8 -5.02 -9.82 -18.27
CA GLU A 8 -5.11 -9.37 -16.88
C GLU A 8 -4.89 -10.55 -15.92
N ILE A 9 -3.81 -10.49 -15.14
CA ILE A 9 -3.53 -11.48 -14.11
C ILE A 9 -4.37 -11.08 -12.90
N GLY A 10 -5.52 -11.73 -12.73
CA GLY A 10 -6.35 -11.58 -11.55
C GLY A 10 -5.54 -11.94 -10.30
N THR A 11 -5.27 -10.95 -9.46
CA THR A 11 -4.55 -11.15 -8.20
C THR A 11 -5.55 -11.22 -7.05
N LEU A 12 -5.31 -12.13 -6.09
CA LEU A 12 -6.01 -12.16 -4.80
C LEU A 12 -5.49 -11.04 -3.88
N LEU A 13 -5.44 -9.82 -4.39
CA LEU A 13 -5.26 -8.64 -3.54
C LEU A 13 -6.50 -8.54 -2.65
N PRO A 14 -6.35 -8.02 -1.41
CA PRO A 14 -7.50 -7.87 -0.54
C PRO A 14 -8.55 -7.03 -1.26
N PRO A 15 -9.83 -7.36 -1.06
CA PRO A 15 -10.89 -6.51 -1.56
C PRO A 15 -10.62 -5.09 -1.06
N PRO A 16 -10.79 -4.06 -1.91
CA PRO A 16 -10.63 -2.69 -1.47
C PRO A 16 -11.45 -2.45 -0.20
N ALA A 17 -10.86 -1.76 0.77
CA ALA A 17 -11.58 -1.42 1.99
C ALA A 17 -12.85 -0.66 1.61
N LYS A 18 -13.99 -1.06 2.19
CA LYS A 18 -15.26 -0.43 1.89
C LYS A 18 -15.22 0.99 2.41
N VAL A 19 -15.15 1.96 1.50
CA VAL A 19 -15.13 3.37 1.89
C VAL A 19 -16.41 3.70 2.65
N THR A 20 -16.24 4.15 3.89
CA THR A 20 -17.36 4.49 4.76
C THR A 20 -17.83 5.92 4.52
N GLY A 21 -19.01 6.26 5.03
CA GLY A 21 -19.50 7.65 5.01
C GLY A 21 -18.56 8.60 5.76
N ARG A 22 -17.88 8.11 6.81
CA ARG A 22 -16.91 8.88 7.60
C ARG A 22 -15.66 9.21 6.80
N ASP A 23 -15.15 8.26 6.02
CA ASP A 23 -13.97 8.47 5.16
C ASP A 23 -14.27 9.49 4.06
N LEU A 24 -15.48 9.43 3.48
CA LEU A 24 -15.97 10.41 2.51
C LEU A 24 -16.08 11.81 3.13
N ALA A 25 -16.61 11.92 4.35
CA ALA A 25 -16.73 13.20 5.05
C ALA A 25 -15.35 13.81 5.34
N ARG A 26 -14.41 13.00 5.84
CA ARG A 26 -13.03 13.41 6.09
C ARG A 26 -12.34 13.89 4.81
N TRP A 27 -12.41 13.11 3.73
CA TRP A 27 -11.81 13.49 2.45
C TRP A 27 -12.38 14.81 1.90
N ARG A 28 -13.69 15.03 2.04
CA ARG A 28 -14.34 16.30 1.65
C ARG A 28 -13.79 17.47 2.45
N GLN A 29 -13.67 17.30 3.77
CA GLN A 29 -13.13 18.34 4.65
C GLN A 29 -11.68 18.70 4.27
N GLU A 30 -10.80 17.71 4.11
CA GLU A 30 -9.40 17.92 3.70
C GLU A 30 -9.27 18.57 2.31
N ARG A 31 -10.23 18.33 1.41
CA ARG A 31 -10.28 19.00 0.10
C ARG A 31 -10.76 20.43 0.21
N LYS A 32 -11.77 20.68 1.04
CA LYS A 32 -12.28 22.02 1.34
C LYS A 32 -11.19 22.92 1.90
N GLU A 33 -10.50 22.45 2.94
CA GLU A 33 -9.41 23.19 3.60
C GLU A 33 -8.27 23.51 2.64
N ARG A 34 -7.84 22.52 1.84
CA ARG A 34 -6.76 22.70 0.86
C ARG A 34 -7.11 23.65 -0.27
N ILE A 35 -8.35 23.63 -0.74
CA ILE A 35 -8.83 24.51 -1.81
C ILE A 35 -9.01 25.93 -1.25
N ALA A 36 -9.64 26.07 -0.09
CA ALA A 36 -9.82 27.36 0.58
C ALA A 36 -8.50 28.03 0.95
N GLY A 37 -7.49 27.24 1.37
CA GLY A 37 -6.14 27.74 1.65
C GLY A 37 -5.39 28.27 0.42
N ARG A 38 -5.82 27.92 -0.80
CA ARG A 38 -5.29 28.50 -2.05
C ARG A 38 -6.11 29.72 -2.50
N ASN A 39 -7.43 29.63 -2.37
CA ASN A 39 -8.34 30.73 -2.60
C ASN A 39 -9.68 30.46 -1.88
N PRO A 40 -10.13 31.36 -0.99
CA PRO A 40 -11.34 31.14 -0.19
C PRO A 40 -12.61 30.85 -1.02
N ASP A 41 -12.72 31.44 -2.22
CA ASP A 41 -13.91 31.34 -3.07
C ASP A 41 -13.97 30.07 -3.91
N TRP A 42 -12.85 29.37 -4.07
CA TRP A 42 -12.78 28.20 -4.95
C TRP A 42 -13.64 27.05 -4.44
N TRP A 43 -13.81 26.91 -3.12
CA TRP A 43 -14.71 25.90 -2.60
C TRP A 43 -16.16 26.20 -2.98
N ALA A 44 -16.60 27.46 -2.91
CA ALA A 44 -17.95 27.84 -3.31
C ALA A 44 -18.21 27.58 -4.81
N ARG A 45 -17.19 27.79 -5.65
CA ARG A 45 -17.28 27.60 -7.12
C ARG A 45 -17.18 26.13 -7.55
N PHE A 46 -16.30 25.36 -6.94
CA PHE A 46 -15.94 24.00 -7.42
C PHE A 46 -16.34 22.87 -6.45
N GLY A 47 -16.69 23.20 -5.21
CA GLY A 47 -17.05 22.22 -4.16
C GLY A 47 -18.26 21.35 -4.52
N ARG A 48 -19.21 21.88 -5.30
CA ARG A 48 -20.38 21.11 -5.79
C ARG A 48 -19.99 19.88 -6.62
N VAL A 49 -18.85 19.90 -7.32
CA VAL A 49 -18.33 18.74 -8.06
C VAL A 49 -17.86 17.66 -7.10
N ILE A 50 -17.22 18.06 -5.99
CA ILE A 50 -16.76 17.17 -4.93
C ILE A 50 -17.95 16.58 -4.15
N GLU A 51 -19.01 17.36 -3.94
CA GLU A 51 -20.27 16.90 -3.32
C GLU A 51 -21.01 15.83 -4.15
N LYS A 52 -20.89 15.89 -5.49
CA LYS A 52 -21.49 14.90 -6.41
C LYS A 52 -20.86 13.51 -6.30
N TYR A 53 -19.65 13.39 -5.76
CA TYR A 53 -19.06 12.08 -5.45
C TYR A 53 -19.76 11.46 -4.23
N ARG A 54 -20.84 10.72 -4.48
CA ARG A 54 -21.62 9.95 -3.48
C ARG A 54 -20.97 8.62 -3.10
N LYS A 55 -20.13 8.09 -3.98
CA LYS A 55 -19.30 6.90 -3.75
C LYS A 55 -17.85 7.30 -4.01
N SER A 56 -16.95 6.84 -3.15
CA SER A 56 -15.53 7.08 -3.36
C SER A 56 -15.05 6.33 -4.59
N ILE A 57 -14.29 6.99 -5.46
CA ILE A 57 -13.56 6.33 -6.55
C ILE A 57 -12.54 5.30 -6.02
N TYR A 58 -12.19 5.39 -4.73
CA TYR A 58 -11.31 4.45 -4.03
C TYR A 58 -12.05 3.21 -3.50
N ALA A 59 -13.38 3.15 -3.56
CA ALA A 59 -14.15 1.96 -3.18
C ALA A 59 -13.85 0.73 -4.06
N TYR A 60 -13.20 0.94 -5.20
CA TYR A 60 -12.83 -0.10 -6.16
C TYR A 60 -11.32 -0.18 -6.40
N LYS A 61 -10.52 0.68 -5.74
CA LYS A 61 -9.06 0.67 -5.93
C LYS A 61 -8.40 -0.10 -4.80
N PRO A 62 -7.67 -1.20 -5.09
CA PRO A 62 -6.92 -1.90 -4.06
C PRO A 62 -5.96 -0.90 -3.40
N ASN A 63 -5.86 -0.97 -2.07
CA ASN A 63 -5.08 -0.04 -1.27
C ASN A 63 -3.58 -0.33 -1.40
N ILE A 64 -3.01 -0.16 -2.60
CA ILE A 64 -1.61 -0.45 -2.95
C ILE A 64 -0.78 0.83 -2.86
N PHE A 65 0.38 0.76 -2.21
CA PHE A 65 1.33 1.86 -2.12
C PHE A 65 2.55 1.64 -3.02
N SER A 66 3.09 0.41 -3.09
CA SER A 66 4.23 0.09 -3.94
C SER A 66 4.16 -1.30 -4.54
N LEU A 67 4.89 -1.48 -5.66
CA LEU A 67 5.13 -2.76 -6.31
C LEU A 67 6.58 -2.79 -6.79
N THR A 68 7.33 -3.81 -6.38
CA THR A 68 8.74 -3.97 -6.71
C THR A 68 9.04 -5.41 -7.12
N ARG A 69 9.79 -5.60 -8.20
CA ARG A 69 10.29 -6.92 -8.60
C ARG A 69 11.46 -7.32 -7.71
N THR A 70 11.44 -8.54 -7.19
CA THR A 70 12.48 -9.10 -6.32
C THR A 70 13.59 -9.79 -7.13
N ALA A 71 14.69 -10.14 -6.46
CA ALA A 71 15.82 -10.84 -7.08
C ALA A 71 15.43 -12.21 -7.64
N GLN A 72 14.49 -12.93 -7.00
CA GLN A 72 13.98 -14.21 -7.52
C GLN A 72 12.90 -14.05 -8.60
N GLY A 73 12.64 -12.82 -9.05
CA GLY A 73 11.65 -12.54 -10.09
C GLY A 73 10.19 -12.58 -9.62
N ASN A 74 9.97 -12.56 -8.30
CA ASN A 74 8.65 -12.34 -7.71
C ASN A 74 8.34 -10.83 -7.69
N PHE A 75 7.12 -10.49 -7.27
CA PHE A 75 6.66 -9.12 -7.07
C PHE A 75 6.27 -8.93 -5.61
N LEU A 76 6.97 -8.03 -4.93
CA LEU A 76 6.58 -7.55 -3.62
C LEU A 76 5.62 -6.37 -3.79
N VAL A 77 4.39 -6.55 -3.34
CA VAL A 77 3.33 -5.52 -3.35
C VAL A 77 3.09 -5.07 -1.93
N SER A 78 3.04 -3.77 -1.67
CA SER A 78 2.75 -3.21 -0.35
C SER A 78 1.42 -2.48 -0.33
N SER A 79 0.71 -2.55 0.78
CA SER A 79 -0.48 -1.75 1.02
C SER A 79 -0.11 -0.35 1.49
N ASN A 80 -0.99 0.62 1.23
CA ASN A 80 -0.92 1.87 1.96
C ASN A 80 -1.31 1.63 3.44
N ARG A 81 -0.77 2.44 4.35
CA ARG A 81 -1.15 2.39 5.76
C ARG A 81 -2.40 3.24 5.96
N GLU A 82 -3.41 2.69 6.62
CA GLU A 82 -4.54 3.51 7.05
C GLU A 82 -4.15 4.28 8.32
N ALA A 83 -4.58 5.54 8.43
CA ALA A 83 -4.31 6.37 9.61
C ALA A 83 -4.82 5.74 10.92
N THR A 84 -5.83 4.88 10.82
CA THR A 84 -6.48 4.15 11.93
C THR A 84 -5.88 2.77 12.17
N ASN A 85 -5.21 2.18 11.17
CA ASN A 85 -4.66 0.83 11.25
C ASN A 85 -3.19 0.88 10.80
N SER A 86 -2.29 1.10 11.76
CA SER A 86 -0.88 1.42 11.54
C SER A 86 -0.04 0.29 10.94
N LYS A 87 -0.65 -0.79 10.45
CA LYS A 87 0.04 -1.92 9.85
C LYS A 87 0.05 -1.81 8.33
N ALA A 88 1.22 -1.97 7.74
CA ALA A 88 1.37 -2.22 6.32
C ALA A 88 1.21 -3.73 6.05
N VAL A 89 0.55 -4.06 4.94
CA VAL A 89 0.42 -5.43 4.45
C VAL A 89 1.32 -5.59 3.24
N TYR A 90 2.08 -6.68 3.18
CA TYR A 90 2.94 -7.01 2.06
C TYR A 90 2.52 -8.36 1.48
N TRP A 91 2.42 -8.43 0.15
CA TRP A 91 2.20 -9.65 -0.60
C TRP A 91 3.41 -9.94 -1.47
N LEU A 92 3.91 -11.16 -1.40
CA LEU A 92 4.85 -11.68 -2.37
C LEU A 92 4.07 -12.48 -3.41
N LEU A 93 4.04 -12.00 -4.64
CA LEU A 93 3.37 -12.65 -5.77
C LEU A 93 4.42 -13.28 -6.69
N ASN A 94 4.18 -14.47 -7.21
CA ASN A 94 5.03 -14.99 -8.29
C ASN A 94 4.68 -14.36 -9.65
N SER A 95 5.42 -14.73 -10.70
CA SER A 95 5.20 -14.26 -12.08
C SER A 95 3.83 -14.60 -12.67
N LYS A 96 3.08 -15.52 -12.04
CA LYS A 96 1.72 -15.91 -12.41
C LYS A 96 0.65 -15.22 -11.57
N GLY A 97 1.02 -14.29 -10.67
CA GLY A 97 0.11 -13.60 -9.77
C GLY A 97 -0.35 -14.42 -8.56
N LYS A 98 0.22 -15.61 -8.32
CA LYS A 98 -0.08 -16.40 -7.12
C LYS A 98 0.60 -15.79 -5.91
N VAL A 99 -0.16 -15.58 -4.84
CA VAL A 99 0.40 -15.17 -3.53
C VAL A 99 1.23 -16.32 -2.96
N LEU A 100 2.53 -16.07 -2.79
CA LEU A 100 3.49 -16.96 -2.15
C LEU A 100 3.59 -16.71 -0.64
N ALA A 101 3.51 -15.44 -0.24
CA ALA A 101 3.51 -15.03 1.15
C ALA A 101 2.66 -13.77 1.32
N LYS A 102 2.01 -13.64 2.49
CA LYS A 102 1.35 -12.42 2.95
C LYS A 102 1.85 -12.13 4.36
N ILE A 103 2.35 -10.94 4.60
CA ILE A 103 2.73 -10.51 5.95
C ILE A 103 2.09 -9.18 6.32
N GLU A 104 1.85 -9.00 7.61
CA GLU A 104 1.35 -7.74 8.18
C GLU A 104 2.34 -7.26 9.23
N THR A 105 2.76 -6.01 9.14
CA THR A 105 3.78 -5.46 10.03
C THR A 105 3.55 -3.97 10.30
N LYS A 106 4.01 -3.48 11.46
CA LYS A 106 4.04 -2.04 11.77
C LYS A 106 5.16 -1.29 11.04
N LEU A 107 6.08 -2.04 10.40
CA LEU A 107 7.22 -1.53 9.66
C LEU A 107 6.77 -0.89 8.33
N TRP A 108 7.30 0.30 8.05
CA TRP A 108 6.85 1.15 6.93
C TRP A 108 7.49 0.82 5.58
N ILE A 109 8.59 0.08 5.59
CA ILE A 109 9.42 -0.21 4.42
C ILE A 109 9.77 -1.69 4.51
N LEU A 110 9.56 -2.40 3.42
CA LEU A 110 10.08 -3.74 3.21
C LEU A 110 10.73 -3.78 1.82
N GLY A 111 12.00 -4.17 1.78
CA GLY A 111 12.73 -4.40 0.55
C GLY A 111 13.40 -5.76 0.57
N ILE A 112 13.40 -6.46 -0.56
CA ILE A 112 14.07 -7.76 -0.70
C ILE A 112 15.19 -7.62 -1.72
N SER A 113 16.40 -7.90 -1.28
CA SER A 113 17.60 -7.97 -2.12
C SER A 113 18.08 -9.43 -2.24
N PRO A 114 19.11 -9.71 -3.06
CA PRO A 114 19.65 -11.06 -3.19
C PRO A 114 20.08 -11.69 -1.87
N HIS A 115 20.63 -10.90 -0.94
CA HIS A 115 21.23 -11.41 0.30
C HIS A 115 20.52 -10.95 1.57
N PHE A 116 19.70 -9.90 1.50
CA PHE A 116 19.09 -9.29 2.67
C PHE A 116 17.63 -8.94 2.44
N ILE A 117 16.84 -9.03 3.51
CA ILE A 117 15.55 -8.36 3.62
C ILE A 117 15.73 -7.14 4.53
N PHE A 118 15.38 -5.98 4.00
CA PHE A 118 15.42 -4.72 4.70
C PHE A 118 14.05 -4.39 5.26
N PHE A 119 14.02 -3.98 6.52
CA PHE A 119 12.84 -3.46 7.17
C PHE A 119 13.13 -2.09 7.71
N GLY A 120 12.34 -1.10 7.29
CA GLY A 120 12.36 0.20 7.93
C GLY A 120 11.24 0.31 8.97
N GLY A 121 11.45 1.12 9.99
CA GLY A 121 10.36 1.57 10.85
C GLY A 121 10.70 2.86 11.58
N LEU A 122 9.83 3.21 12.52
CA LEU A 122 10.15 4.15 13.60
C LEU A 122 10.32 3.34 14.88
N ASP A 123 11.31 3.69 15.70
CA ASP A 123 11.50 3.10 17.01
C ASP A 123 10.55 3.73 18.06
N LYS A 124 10.81 3.48 19.34
CA LYS A 124 9.96 3.99 20.44
C LYS A 124 10.04 5.50 20.62
N GLU A 125 11.09 6.13 20.10
CA GLU A 125 11.35 7.58 20.18
C GLU A 125 10.96 8.28 18.87
N GLU A 126 10.22 7.58 18.01
CA GLU A 126 9.83 8.03 16.67
C GLU A 126 11.03 8.28 15.72
N LEU A 127 12.20 7.72 16.03
CA LEU A 127 13.37 7.84 15.17
C LEU A 127 13.34 6.79 14.06
N PRO A 128 13.68 7.18 12.81
CA PRO A 128 13.71 6.24 11.70
C PRO A 128 14.86 5.24 11.85
N PHE A 129 14.56 3.97 11.64
CA PHE A 129 15.57 2.91 11.60
C PHE A 129 15.42 2.04 10.36
N ILE A 130 16.52 1.36 9.99
CA ILE A 130 16.53 0.26 9.02
C ILE A 130 17.24 -0.94 9.65
N LYS A 131 16.60 -2.11 9.60
CA LYS A 131 17.19 -3.39 9.95
C LYS A 131 17.41 -4.21 8.69
N ALA A 132 18.56 -4.86 8.58
CA ALA A 132 18.86 -5.82 7.54
C ALA A 132 18.87 -7.23 8.13
N TRP A 133 18.14 -8.13 7.50
CA TRP A 133 18.11 -9.53 7.87
C TRP A 133 18.71 -10.37 6.76
N LYS A 134 19.70 -11.20 7.09
CA LYS A 134 20.36 -12.07 6.11
C LYS A 134 19.44 -13.21 5.68
N ARG A 135 19.22 -13.32 4.37
CA ARG A 135 18.37 -14.36 3.78
C ARG A 135 18.95 -15.75 3.99
N GLN A 136 18.09 -16.73 4.23
CA GLN A 136 18.50 -18.13 4.47
C GLN A 136 17.80 -19.12 3.53
N GLY A 137 16.70 -18.73 2.90
CA GLY A 137 15.98 -19.60 1.98
C GLY A 137 15.30 -18.83 0.83
N THR A 138 14.14 -19.35 0.45
CA THR A 138 13.30 -18.66 -0.54
C THR A 138 12.74 -17.36 0.05
N GLU A 139 12.42 -16.39 -0.82
CA GLU A 139 11.81 -15.14 -0.37
C GLU A 139 10.52 -15.37 0.44
N ALA A 140 9.74 -16.39 0.08
CA ALA A 140 8.52 -16.74 0.78
C ALA A 140 8.78 -17.29 2.19
N GLU A 141 9.72 -18.24 2.34
CA GLU A 141 10.09 -18.80 3.64
C GLU A 141 10.70 -17.74 4.55
N ASP A 142 11.62 -16.93 4.01
CA ASP A 142 12.27 -15.85 4.74
C ASP A 142 11.20 -14.88 5.28
N LEU A 143 10.25 -14.43 4.44
CA LEU A 143 9.15 -13.54 4.85
C LEU A 143 8.23 -14.18 5.89
N LEU A 144 7.82 -15.43 5.71
CA LEU A 144 6.92 -16.12 6.65
C LEU A 144 7.58 -16.37 8.01
N SER A 145 8.91 -16.51 8.05
CA SER A 145 9.65 -16.64 9.31
C SER A 145 9.54 -15.40 10.21
N PHE A 146 9.31 -14.21 9.64
CA PHE A 146 9.12 -12.97 10.40
C PHE A 146 7.82 -12.93 11.19
N GLN A 147 6.76 -13.61 10.73
CA GLN A 147 5.49 -13.60 11.46
C GLN A 147 5.48 -14.53 12.68
N ARG A 148 6.46 -15.43 12.78
CA ARG A 148 6.54 -16.44 13.84
C ARG A 148 7.38 -15.99 15.04
N LYS A 149 8.00 -14.81 14.96
CA LYS A 149 8.80 -14.20 16.02
C LYS A 149 8.09 -12.94 16.53
#